data_AF-M2ZZH8-F1
#
_entry.id   AF-M2ZZH8-F1
#
_cell.length_a   1.000
_cell.length_b   1.000
_cell.length_c   1.000
_cell.angle_alpha   90.00
_cell.angle_beta   90.00
_cell.angle_gamma   90.00
#
_symmetry.space_group_name_H-M   'P 1'
#
loop_
_entity.id
_entity.type
_entity.pdbx_description
1 polymer ?
#
loop_
_entity_poly.entity_id
_entity_poly.type
_entity_poly.pdbx_seq_one_letter_code
_entity_poly.pdbx_strand_id
1 'polypeptide(L)'
;MAGPVVQSPTSSRARRASAADTARLAAEVGLPFVAAGAIARRRRVMGLLERTQADARIVATVARLRERYGDAPLTFALPGRTLAVVLSPSDVDAVLRTGAGSYTAATVEKRAALGPFQPHGVLVSRTPLRERRRTVNERALDTDRDLHRLATPMLHTIEEEANGLLRRARAEGGLSAAEFTRSWWRLVRRLVLGDAARDDDTLTDQLWRLRSDGNWAYAHPVRHRLRDRFTERLHGYVEQAPAGTLAGALGEIAEPAAVDPQGQIPHWLFAFDAAGMVTARTLAVLATHPEQRARARSDIAAAGLGTPAPLEYLRGCVLDTTRLWPTTPAILRDSTADTTWNDERGSYTIPAGTGFVVLAPAFHRDSETLPFANRFAPEIWVDGEADRYPALVPFSVGPAGCPGRNLVLFVTSTLLAHLLAGAEFTLTSRLKPDPARPLPATLNNFGLEFAVR
;
A
#
# COMPACT_ATOMS: atom_id res chain seq x y z
N MET A 1 15.64 -2.92 57.48
CA MET A 1 15.26 -3.93 56.47
C MET A 1 15.31 -3.27 55.11
N ALA A 2 16.39 -3.48 54.35
CA ALA A 2 16.48 -3.05 52.96
C ALA A 2 15.81 -4.10 52.09
N GLY A 3 14.81 -3.71 51.31
CA GLY A 3 14.11 -4.60 50.37
C GLY A 3 15.05 -5.12 49.28
N PRO A 4 14.70 -6.26 48.64
CA PRO A 4 15.55 -6.84 47.63
C PRO A 4 15.64 -5.90 46.42
N VAL A 5 16.87 -5.55 46.07
CA VAL A 5 17.20 -4.86 44.81
C VAL A 5 16.78 -5.80 43.68
N VAL A 6 15.71 -5.44 42.98
CA VAL A 6 15.35 -6.07 41.71
C VAL A 6 16.49 -5.76 40.75
N GLN A 7 17.31 -6.77 40.44
CA GLN A 7 18.32 -6.66 39.39
C GLN A 7 17.61 -6.41 38.07
N SER A 8 17.81 -5.23 37.49
CA SER A 8 17.43 -4.95 36.11
C SER A 8 18.05 -6.01 35.20
N PRO A 9 17.30 -6.65 34.28
CA PRO A 9 17.87 -7.65 33.39
C PRO A 9 19.01 -7.00 32.61
N THR A 10 20.19 -7.61 32.64
CA THR A 10 21.36 -7.16 31.88
C THR A 10 21.01 -7.20 30.39
N SER A 11 20.68 -6.04 29.80
CA SER A 11 20.38 -5.96 28.37
C SER A 11 21.65 -6.27 27.58
N SER A 12 21.61 -7.31 26.75
CA SER A 12 22.71 -7.62 25.86
C SER A 12 22.65 -6.74 24.61
N ARG A 13 23.78 -6.56 23.93
CA ARG A 13 23.87 -5.74 22.71
C ARG A 13 22.96 -6.34 21.61
N ALA A 14 22.33 -5.48 20.80
CA ALA A 14 21.47 -5.89 19.68
C ALA A 14 22.04 -7.08 18.88
N ARG A 15 21.18 -8.07 18.58
CA ARG A 15 21.57 -9.20 17.75
C ARG A 15 21.85 -8.74 16.33
N ARG A 16 22.93 -9.27 15.76
CA ARG A 16 23.40 -8.92 14.41
C ARG A 16 23.38 -10.14 13.51
N ALA A 17 22.81 -9.99 12.32
CA ALA A 17 22.86 -10.99 11.28
C ALA A 17 24.32 -11.29 10.89
N SER A 18 24.62 -12.56 10.60
CA SER A 18 25.90 -12.94 10.00
C SER A 18 26.11 -12.24 8.64
N ALA A 19 27.36 -12.18 8.17
CA ALA A 19 27.66 -11.63 6.85
C ALA A 19 26.91 -12.39 5.73
N ALA A 20 26.81 -13.72 5.86
CA ALA A 20 26.09 -14.57 4.92
C ALA A 20 24.58 -14.28 4.91
N ASP A 21 23.97 -14.12 6.08
CA ASP A 21 22.54 -13.80 6.19
C ASP A 21 22.24 -12.37 5.72
N THR A 22 23.16 -11.43 5.98
CA THR A 22 23.07 -10.06 5.47
C THR A 22 23.12 -10.05 3.94
N ALA A 23 24.06 -10.78 3.33
CA ALA A 23 24.17 -10.91 1.89
C ALA A 23 22.92 -11.57 1.28
N ARG A 24 22.37 -12.60 1.96
CA ARG A 24 21.13 -13.26 1.53
C ARG A 24 19.93 -12.33 1.58
N LEU A 25 19.73 -11.59 2.68
CA LEU A 25 18.66 -10.61 2.80
C LEU A 25 18.77 -9.54 1.69
N ALA A 26 19.99 -9.06 1.42
CA ALA A 26 20.24 -8.13 0.32
C ALA A 26 19.88 -8.73 -1.05
N ALA A 27 20.24 -9.99 -1.30
CA ALA A 27 20.00 -10.65 -2.59
C ALA A 27 18.54 -11.10 -2.80
N GLU A 28 17.87 -11.63 -1.77
CA GLU A 28 16.54 -12.22 -1.87
C GLU A 28 15.42 -11.22 -1.61
N VAL A 29 15.69 -10.15 -0.84
CA VAL A 29 14.69 -9.12 -0.49
C VAL A 29 15.07 -7.77 -1.10
N GLY A 30 16.28 -7.28 -0.80
CA GLY A 30 16.72 -5.94 -1.22
C GLY A 30 16.79 -5.77 -2.74
N LEU A 31 17.46 -6.69 -3.44
CA LEU A 31 17.69 -6.62 -4.88
C LEU A 31 16.38 -6.70 -5.68
N PRO A 32 15.45 -7.66 -5.46
CA PRO A 32 14.14 -7.66 -6.13
C PRO A 32 13.35 -6.38 -5.88
N PHE A 33 13.37 -5.85 -4.66
CA PHE A 33 12.67 -4.62 -4.30
C PHE A 33 13.22 -3.40 -5.06
N VAL A 34 14.54 -3.23 -5.10
CA VAL A 34 15.21 -2.15 -5.84
C VAL A 34 15.03 -2.32 -7.35
N ALA A 35 15.17 -3.54 -7.87
CA ALA A 35 15.00 -3.85 -9.29
C ALA A 35 13.57 -3.61 -9.77
N ALA A 36 12.56 -3.99 -8.97
CA ALA A 36 11.16 -3.68 -9.23
C ALA A 36 10.90 -2.17 -9.26
N GLY A 37 11.66 -1.39 -8.48
CA GLY A 37 11.39 0.02 -8.22
C GLY A 37 10.45 0.14 -7.02
N ALA A 38 10.94 0.75 -5.93
CA ALA A 38 10.24 0.83 -4.65
C ALA A 38 8.98 1.71 -4.68
N ILE A 39 8.98 2.76 -5.51
CA ILE A 39 7.93 3.80 -5.59
C ILE A 39 7.16 3.70 -6.90
N ALA A 40 7.86 3.50 -8.01
CA ALA A 40 7.27 3.32 -9.34
C ALA A 40 7.74 1.99 -9.92
N ARG A 41 6.81 1.05 -10.11
CA ARG A 41 7.13 -0.31 -10.55
C ARG A 41 7.56 -0.36 -12.02
N ARG A 42 8.65 -1.06 -12.31
CA ARG A 42 9.18 -1.27 -13.66
C ARG A 42 8.48 -2.46 -14.30
N ARG A 43 7.60 -2.19 -15.27
CA ARG A 43 6.77 -3.21 -15.96
C ARG A 43 7.54 -4.45 -16.42
N ARG A 44 8.69 -4.25 -17.08
CA ARG A 44 9.54 -5.34 -17.59
C ARG A 44 10.12 -6.24 -16.49
N VAL A 45 10.42 -5.66 -15.32
CA VAL A 45 10.98 -6.40 -14.19
C VAL A 45 9.90 -7.22 -13.49
N MET A 46 8.68 -6.69 -13.36
CA MET A 46 7.59 -7.40 -12.69
C MET A 46 7.27 -8.76 -13.34
N GLY A 47 7.35 -8.87 -14.66
CA GLY A 47 7.18 -10.17 -15.35
C GLY A 47 8.31 -11.17 -15.07
N LEU A 48 9.53 -10.72 -14.75
CA LEU A 48 10.61 -11.60 -14.29
C LEU A 48 10.39 -12.03 -12.82
N LEU A 49 9.99 -11.10 -11.96
CA LEU A 49 9.71 -11.40 -10.56
C LEU A 49 8.55 -12.36 -10.39
N GLU A 50 7.50 -12.24 -11.21
CA GLU A 50 6.43 -13.23 -11.28
C GLU A 50 6.94 -14.60 -11.73
N ARG A 51 7.70 -14.68 -12.83
CA ARG A 51 8.24 -15.97 -13.30
C ARG A 51 9.14 -16.67 -12.28
N THR A 52 9.83 -15.90 -11.44
CA THR A 52 10.74 -16.42 -10.42
C THR A 52 10.11 -16.51 -9.03
N GLN A 53 8.82 -16.16 -8.91
CA GLN A 53 8.04 -16.09 -7.66
C GLN A 53 8.84 -15.43 -6.53
N ALA A 54 9.35 -14.22 -6.81
CA ALA A 54 10.35 -13.56 -5.97
C ALA A 54 9.91 -13.37 -4.51
N ASP A 55 8.62 -13.07 -4.27
CA ASP A 55 8.12 -12.81 -2.92
C ASP A 55 8.10 -14.07 -2.03
N ALA A 56 8.10 -15.28 -2.62
CA ALA A 56 8.21 -16.52 -1.85
C ALA A 56 9.54 -16.62 -1.09
N ARG A 57 10.62 -16.03 -1.64
CA ARG A 57 11.93 -15.98 -0.99
C ARG A 57 11.92 -15.07 0.25
N ILE A 58 11.09 -14.04 0.26
CA ILE A 58 10.93 -13.14 1.41
C ILE A 58 10.40 -13.94 2.61
N VAL A 59 9.33 -14.70 2.41
CA VAL A 59 8.72 -15.55 3.45
C VAL A 59 9.75 -16.55 3.99
N ALA A 60 10.40 -17.31 3.09
CA ALA A 60 11.39 -18.30 3.48
C ALA A 60 12.62 -17.71 4.19
N THR A 61 13.07 -16.51 3.78
CA THR A 61 14.18 -15.83 4.45
C THR A 61 13.81 -15.36 5.85
N VAL A 62 12.65 -14.75 6.04
CA VAL A 62 12.24 -14.29 7.38
C VAL A 62 12.02 -15.48 8.33
N ALA A 63 11.36 -16.56 7.87
CA ALA A 63 11.17 -17.76 8.68
C ALA A 63 12.51 -18.37 9.14
N ARG A 64 13.48 -18.52 8.23
CA ARG A 64 14.83 -18.99 8.55
C ARG A 64 15.57 -18.06 9.53
N LEU A 65 15.43 -16.74 9.37
CA LEU A 65 16.05 -15.78 10.30
C LEU A 65 15.43 -15.91 11.69
N ARG A 66 14.10 -16.06 11.78
CA ARG A 66 13.36 -16.30 13.03
C ARG A 66 13.84 -17.58 13.72
N GLU A 67 13.90 -18.70 13.00
CA GLU A 67 14.38 -19.98 13.54
C GLU A 67 15.83 -19.87 14.08
N ARG A 68 16.73 -19.25 13.29
CA ARG A 68 18.14 -19.15 13.65
C ARG A 68 18.39 -18.17 14.79
N TYR A 69 17.78 -16.99 14.73
CA TYR A 69 18.13 -15.86 15.60
C TYR A 69 17.13 -15.61 16.72
N GLY A 70 15.94 -16.22 16.71
CA GLY A 70 14.85 -15.92 17.64
C GLY A 70 13.89 -14.86 17.08
N ASP A 71 12.92 -14.46 17.90
CA ASP A 71 11.79 -13.62 17.48
C ASP A 71 12.11 -12.12 17.46
N ALA A 72 13.06 -11.68 18.30
CA ALA A 72 13.41 -10.26 18.38
C ALA A 72 13.97 -9.69 17.05
N PRO A 73 13.77 -8.40 16.76
CA PRO A 73 14.25 -7.79 15.52
C PRO A 73 15.76 -7.95 15.33
N LEU A 74 16.14 -8.36 14.11
CA LEU A 74 17.52 -8.71 13.78
C LEU A 74 18.22 -7.55 13.05
N THR A 75 19.30 -7.04 13.62
CA THR A 75 20.04 -5.91 13.03
C THR A 75 21.01 -6.35 11.95
N PHE A 76 21.19 -5.51 10.93
CA PHE A 76 22.21 -5.63 9.91
C PHE A 76 22.72 -4.24 9.53
N ALA A 77 24.01 -4.16 9.23
CA ALA A 77 24.67 -2.90 8.93
C ALA A 77 24.79 -2.70 7.41
N LEU A 78 24.40 -1.53 6.97
CA LEU A 78 24.69 -0.97 5.65
C LEU A 78 25.67 0.20 5.83
N PRO A 79 26.40 0.62 4.79
CA PRO A 79 27.26 1.80 4.86
C PRO A 79 26.48 3.04 5.37
N GLY A 80 26.84 3.55 6.55
CA GLY A 80 26.21 4.72 7.17
C GLY A 80 24.79 4.51 7.74
N ARG A 81 24.28 3.27 7.78
CA ARG A 81 22.91 2.97 8.23
C ARG A 81 22.82 1.61 8.92
N THR A 82 22.18 1.56 10.08
CA THR A 82 21.76 0.28 10.69
C THR A 82 20.28 0.06 10.40
N LEU A 83 19.94 -1.12 9.91
CA LEU A 83 18.56 -1.58 9.75
C LEU A 83 18.28 -2.78 10.64
N ALA A 84 17.03 -3.00 10.99
CA ALA A 84 16.54 -4.16 11.73
C ALA A 84 15.35 -4.78 11.00
N VAL A 85 15.41 -6.07 10.68
CA VAL A 85 14.25 -6.81 10.16
C VAL A 85 13.41 -7.27 11.34
N VAL A 86 12.12 -6.95 11.31
CA VAL A 86 11.14 -7.48 12.28
C VAL A 86 10.84 -8.94 11.90
N LEU A 87 10.90 -9.86 12.88
CA LEU A 87 10.77 -11.30 12.65
C LEU A 87 9.49 -11.90 13.25
N SER A 88 8.96 -11.33 14.34
CA SER A 88 7.76 -11.82 15.01
C SER A 88 6.50 -10.99 14.68
N PRO A 89 5.31 -11.61 14.64
CA PRO A 89 4.04 -10.89 14.47
C PRO A 89 3.76 -9.85 15.57
N SER A 90 4.14 -10.14 16.83
CA SER A 90 3.96 -9.22 17.96
C SER A 90 4.81 -7.96 17.82
N ASP A 91 6.01 -8.09 17.28
CA ASP A 91 6.91 -6.94 17.07
C ASP A 91 6.46 -6.06 15.89
N VAL A 92 5.70 -6.61 14.93
CA VAL A 92 5.07 -5.79 13.87
C VAL A 92 4.14 -4.76 14.51
N ASP A 93 3.31 -5.20 15.46
CA ASP A 93 2.40 -4.31 16.18
C ASP A 93 3.18 -3.26 16.98
N ALA A 94 4.21 -3.69 17.70
CA ALA A 94 5.08 -2.80 18.47
C ALA A 94 5.73 -1.72 17.59
N VAL A 95 6.29 -2.07 16.42
CA VAL A 95 6.92 -1.10 15.51
C VAL A 95 5.89 -0.16 14.86
N LEU A 96 4.68 -0.63 14.55
CA LEU A 96 3.72 0.13 13.75
C LEU A 96 2.71 0.93 14.59
N ARG A 97 2.27 0.42 15.75
CA ARG A 97 1.26 1.04 16.61
C ARG A 97 1.81 1.91 17.72
N THR A 98 3.00 1.64 18.25
CA THR A 98 3.53 2.45 19.34
C THR A 98 3.65 3.91 18.89
N GLY A 99 3.15 4.82 19.73
CA GLY A 99 2.92 6.21 19.41
C GLY A 99 4.17 6.96 18.96
N ALA A 100 3.97 8.20 18.50
CA ALA A 100 4.98 9.08 17.89
C ALA A 100 6.25 9.36 18.72
N GLY A 101 6.39 8.83 19.94
CA GLY A 101 7.54 9.02 20.82
C GLY A 101 8.76 8.16 20.49
N SER A 102 8.57 6.92 19.99
CA SER A 102 9.66 5.96 19.79
C SER A 102 9.97 5.66 18.33
N TYR A 103 9.06 5.96 17.40
CA TYR A 103 9.24 5.73 15.97
C TYR A 103 8.72 6.88 15.11
N THR A 104 9.39 7.12 13.99
CA THR A 104 8.93 8.03 12.95
C THR A 104 8.73 7.31 11.62
N ALA A 105 7.67 7.70 10.91
CA ALA A 105 7.41 7.23 9.55
C ALA A 105 8.24 7.97 8.49
N ALA A 106 8.83 9.12 8.83
CA ALA A 106 9.65 9.94 7.95
C ALA A 106 11.11 9.48 7.91
N THR A 107 11.27 8.24 7.46
CA THR A 107 12.59 7.58 7.40
C THR A 107 13.52 8.28 6.42
N VAL A 108 14.83 8.07 6.60
CA VAL A 108 15.86 8.61 5.70
C VAL A 108 15.55 8.27 4.24
N GLU A 109 15.15 7.03 3.96
CA GLU A 109 14.84 6.51 2.63
C GLU A 109 13.62 7.23 2.04
N LYS A 110 12.52 7.34 2.81
CA LYS A 110 11.30 8.02 2.35
C LYS A 110 11.56 9.49 2.07
N ARG A 111 12.31 10.18 2.93
CA ARG A 111 12.64 11.60 2.73
C ARG A 111 13.45 11.82 1.45
N ALA A 112 14.48 10.98 1.23
CA ALA A 112 15.31 11.06 0.02
C ALA A 112 14.53 10.72 -1.25
N ALA A 113 13.65 9.72 -1.18
CA ALA A 113 12.97 9.19 -2.35
C ALA A 113 11.67 9.94 -2.72
N LEU A 114 10.95 10.47 -1.73
CA LEU A 114 9.68 11.18 -1.92
C LEU A 114 9.82 12.70 -1.88
N GLY A 115 10.74 13.23 -1.08
CA GLY A 115 10.97 14.67 -0.94
C GLY A 115 11.19 15.43 -2.27
N PRO A 116 11.91 14.85 -3.26
CA PRO A 116 12.11 15.49 -4.56
C PRO A 116 10.83 15.87 -5.30
N PHE A 117 9.70 15.18 -5.10
CA PHE A 117 8.46 15.43 -5.85
C PHE A 117 7.24 15.75 -4.97
N GLN A 118 7.31 15.49 -3.67
CA GLN A 118 6.29 15.86 -2.69
C GLN A 118 6.97 16.38 -1.40
N PRO A 119 7.68 17.51 -1.46
CA PRO A 119 8.43 18.04 -0.31
C PRO A 119 7.54 18.42 0.88
N HIS A 120 6.26 18.68 0.62
CA HIS A 120 5.26 18.96 1.65
C HIS A 120 4.49 17.71 2.10
N GLY A 121 4.79 16.53 1.57
CA GLY A 121 4.04 15.31 1.88
C GLY A 121 4.14 14.86 3.34
N VAL A 122 3.03 14.41 3.91
CA VAL A 122 2.96 13.95 5.31
C VAL A 122 3.95 12.83 5.65
N LEU A 123 4.28 11.94 4.70
CA LEU A 123 5.22 10.83 4.92
C LEU A 123 6.69 11.24 5.04
N VAL A 124 7.07 12.41 4.54
CA VAL A 124 8.45 12.94 4.67
C VAL A 124 8.59 13.96 5.80
N SER A 125 7.48 14.24 6.48
CA SER A 125 7.37 15.26 7.53
C SER A 125 7.69 14.68 8.91
N ARG A 126 8.40 15.45 9.74
CA ARG A 126 8.65 15.13 11.15
C ARG A 126 7.70 15.92 12.07
N THR A 127 7.47 15.42 13.29
CA THR A 127 6.75 16.14 14.34
C THR A 127 7.46 17.46 14.66
N PRO A 128 6.73 18.58 14.89
CA PRO A 128 5.26 18.69 14.97
C PRO A 128 4.54 18.89 13.63
N LEU A 129 5.25 19.22 12.54
CA LEU A 129 4.62 19.52 11.25
C LEU A 129 3.85 18.34 10.65
N ARG A 130 4.32 17.11 10.92
CA ARG A 130 3.65 15.87 10.51
C ARG A 130 2.22 15.80 11.04
N GLU A 131 2.00 16.12 12.31
CA GLU A 131 0.68 15.98 12.97
C GLU A 131 -0.34 16.91 12.34
N ARG A 132 0.08 18.14 12.03
CA ARG A 132 -0.77 19.12 11.33
C ARG A 132 -1.12 18.65 9.91
N ARG A 133 -0.12 18.23 9.13
CA ARG A 133 -0.34 17.66 7.79
C ARG A 133 -1.20 16.40 7.83
N ARG A 134 -1.04 15.57 8.87
CA ARG A 134 -1.85 14.36 9.07
C ARG A 134 -3.31 14.72 9.31
N THR A 135 -3.57 15.70 10.18
CA THR A 135 -4.91 16.22 10.45
C THR A 135 -5.60 16.71 9.16
N VAL A 136 -4.87 17.45 8.32
CA VAL A 136 -5.38 17.88 6.99
C VAL A 136 -5.78 16.68 6.13
N ASN A 137 -4.91 15.67 6.03
CA ASN A 137 -5.21 14.46 5.26
C ASN A 137 -6.43 13.73 5.83
N GLU A 138 -6.53 13.56 7.15
CA GLU A 138 -7.63 12.81 7.77
C GLU A 138 -8.98 13.52 7.59
N ARG A 139 -8.98 14.86 7.70
CA ARG A 139 -10.18 15.69 7.45
C ARG A 139 -10.58 15.67 5.98
N ALA A 140 -9.62 15.72 5.05
CA ALA A 140 -9.89 15.76 3.61
C ALA A 140 -10.33 14.39 3.05
N LEU A 141 -9.89 13.31 3.69
CA LEU A 141 -10.14 11.93 3.25
C LEU A 141 -11.20 11.22 4.09
N ASP A 142 -11.83 11.91 5.03
CA ASP A 142 -12.83 11.38 5.99
C ASP A 142 -12.39 10.06 6.62
N THR A 143 -11.18 10.03 7.18
CA THR A 143 -10.55 8.79 7.69
C THR A 143 -11.41 8.07 8.73
N ASP A 144 -12.19 8.81 9.52
CA ASP A 144 -13.06 8.32 10.59
C ASP A 144 -14.43 7.82 10.10
N ARG A 145 -14.74 7.93 8.80
CA ARG A 145 -16.02 7.52 8.22
C ARG A 145 -15.89 6.27 7.37
N ASP A 146 -16.89 5.41 7.41
CA ASP A 146 -16.96 4.21 6.54
C ASP A 146 -17.20 4.55 5.07
N LEU A 147 -17.89 5.65 4.83
CA LEU A 147 -18.10 6.26 3.52
C LEU A 147 -17.72 7.73 3.57
N HIS A 148 -16.98 8.17 2.56
CA HIS A 148 -16.60 9.58 2.40
C HIS A 148 -17.84 10.46 2.23
N ARG A 149 -17.81 11.71 2.68
CA ARG A 149 -18.89 12.70 2.43
C ARG A 149 -19.19 12.92 0.94
N LEU A 150 -18.25 12.54 0.08
CA LEU A 150 -18.33 12.63 -1.38
C LEU A 150 -18.73 11.30 -2.03
N ALA A 151 -19.18 10.30 -1.27
CA ALA A 151 -19.46 8.98 -1.82
C ALA A 151 -20.48 9.01 -2.97
N THR A 152 -21.50 9.88 -2.91
CA THR A 152 -22.50 10.03 -3.98
C THR A 152 -21.91 10.60 -5.29
N PRO A 153 -21.26 11.78 -5.32
CA PRO A 153 -20.64 12.27 -6.55
C PRO A 153 -19.52 11.34 -7.06
N MET A 154 -18.78 10.68 -6.16
CA MET A 154 -17.77 9.69 -6.53
C MET A 154 -18.40 8.45 -7.20
N LEU A 155 -19.52 7.93 -6.67
CA LEU A 155 -20.24 6.81 -7.26
C LEU A 155 -20.61 7.09 -8.72
N HIS A 156 -21.20 8.26 -8.99
CA HIS A 156 -21.57 8.65 -10.35
C HIS A 156 -20.36 8.68 -11.30
N THR A 157 -19.25 9.26 -10.83
CA THR A 157 -17.99 9.29 -11.60
C THR A 157 -17.44 7.88 -11.87
N ILE A 158 -17.49 7.00 -10.87
CA ILE A 158 -17.03 5.61 -10.99
C ILE A 158 -17.90 4.84 -11.98
N GLU A 159 -19.22 4.97 -11.89
CA GLU A 159 -20.18 4.34 -12.80
C GLU A 159 -19.91 4.75 -14.26
N GLU A 160 -19.75 6.04 -14.52
CA GLU A 160 -19.48 6.53 -15.88
C GLU A 160 -18.18 5.97 -16.46
N GLU A 161 -17.09 5.96 -15.68
CA GLU A 161 -15.81 5.44 -16.13
C GLU A 161 -15.82 3.91 -16.27
N ALA A 162 -16.53 3.20 -15.39
CA ALA A 162 -16.74 1.76 -15.50
C ALA A 162 -17.50 1.41 -16.79
N ASN A 163 -18.61 2.10 -17.05
CA ASN A 163 -19.40 1.94 -18.27
C ASN A 163 -18.57 2.26 -19.53
N GLY A 164 -17.75 3.31 -19.48
CA GLY A 164 -16.82 3.65 -20.56
C GLY A 164 -15.78 2.55 -20.82
N LEU A 165 -15.21 1.98 -19.76
CA LEU A 165 -14.25 0.87 -19.85
C LEU A 165 -14.89 -0.39 -20.42
N LEU A 166 -16.08 -0.77 -19.94
CA LEU A 166 -16.80 -1.94 -20.42
C LEU A 166 -17.15 -1.84 -21.91
N ARG A 167 -17.58 -0.65 -22.38
CA ARG A 167 -17.85 -0.44 -23.82
C ARG A 167 -16.62 -0.68 -24.68
N ARG A 168 -15.46 -0.14 -24.28
CA ARG A 168 -14.21 -0.33 -25.02
C ARG A 168 -13.73 -1.77 -24.97
N ALA A 169 -13.74 -2.38 -23.78
CA ALA A 169 -13.31 -3.76 -23.62
C ALA A 169 -14.16 -4.75 -24.44
N ARG A 170 -15.47 -4.51 -24.58
CA ARG A 170 -16.33 -5.29 -25.48
C ARG A 170 -16.00 -5.08 -26.95
N ALA A 171 -15.76 -3.83 -27.35
CA ALA A 171 -15.41 -3.51 -28.74
C ALA A 171 -14.06 -4.15 -29.14
N GLU A 172 -13.12 -4.23 -28.21
CA GLU A 172 -11.80 -4.84 -28.40
C GLU A 172 -11.78 -6.36 -28.14
N GLY A 173 -12.88 -6.93 -27.62
CA GLY A 173 -13.00 -8.36 -27.29
C GLY A 173 -12.23 -8.79 -26.02
N GLY A 174 -11.69 -7.84 -25.27
CA GLY A 174 -10.90 -8.09 -24.07
C GLY A 174 -10.53 -6.80 -23.32
N LEU A 175 -9.96 -6.96 -22.14
CA LEU A 175 -9.46 -5.87 -21.30
C LEU A 175 -7.99 -6.16 -20.97
N SER A 176 -7.09 -5.29 -21.41
CA SER A 176 -5.67 -5.37 -21.09
C SER A 176 -5.32 -4.59 -19.83
N ALA A 177 -4.22 -4.94 -19.17
CA ALA A 177 -3.69 -4.19 -18.04
C ALA A 177 -3.37 -2.72 -18.40
N ALA A 178 -2.96 -2.46 -19.65
CA ALA A 178 -2.67 -1.12 -20.14
C ALA A 178 -3.94 -0.26 -20.25
N GLU A 179 -5.02 -0.82 -20.80
CA GLU A 179 -6.29 -0.13 -20.93
C GLU A 179 -6.97 0.09 -19.56
N PHE A 180 -6.93 -0.91 -18.69
CA PHE A 180 -7.36 -0.77 -17.30
C PHE A 180 -6.61 0.37 -16.61
N THR A 181 -5.28 0.40 -16.73
CA THR A 181 -4.44 1.45 -16.10
C THR A 181 -4.80 2.84 -16.62
N ARG A 182 -5.03 3.00 -17.93
CA ARG A 182 -5.43 4.29 -18.52
C ARG A 182 -6.78 4.76 -17.97
N SER A 183 -7.76 3.86 -17.93
CA SER A 183 -9.10 4.15 -17.42
C SER A 183 -9.09 4.43 -15.91
N TRP A 184 -8.24 3.72 -15.16
CA TRP A 184 -8.02 3.97 -13.74
C TRP A 184 -7.48 5.39 -13.47
N TRP A 185 -6.45 5.83 -14.19
CA TRP A 185 -5.90 7.17 -13.99
C TRP A 185 -6.86 8.27 -14.44
N ARG A 186 -7.65 8.03 -15.48
CA ARG A 186 -8.77 8.91 -15.86
C ARG A 186 -9.75 9.07 -14.70
N LEU A 187 -10.21 7.95 -14.10
CA LEU A 187 -11.08 7.97 -12.92
C LEU A 187 -10.44 8.73 -11.77
N VAL A 188 -9.20 8.42 -11.39
CA VAL A 188 -8.50 9.06 -10.27
C VAL A 188 -8.39 10.57 -10.46
N ARG A 189 -8.06 11.05 -11.66
CA ARG A 189 -8.01 12.49 -11.95
C ARG A 189 -9.37 13.16 -11.73
N ARG A 190 -10.46 12.53 -12.19
CA ARG A 190 -11.82 13.06 -11.97
C ARG A 190 -12.19 13.11 -10.48
N LEU A 191 -11.93 12.03 -9.73
CA LEU A 191 -12.23 11.98 -8.29
C LEU A 191 -11.43 13.00 -7.48
N VAL A 192 -10.16 13.22 -7.85
CA VAL A 192 -9.25 14.10 -7.11
C VAL A 192 -9.42 15.56 -7.52
N LEU A 193 -9.50 15.85 -8.82
CA LEU A 193 -9.37 17.20 -9.40
C LEU A 193 -10.60 17.67 -10.19
N GLY A 194 -11.52 16.76 -10.53
CA GLY A 194 -12.72 17.04 -11.32
C GLY A 194 -12.56 16.75 -12.82
N ASP A 195 -13.66 16.94 -13.55
CA ASP A 195 -13.79 16.53 -14.96
C ASP A 195 -12.85 17.27 -15.91
N ALA A 196 -12.43 18.49 -15.56
CA ALA A 196 -11.43 19.22 -16.34
C ALA A 196 -10.09 18.47 -16.45
N ALA A 197 -9.76 17.63 -15.47
CA ALA A 197 -8.54 16.82 -15.46
C ALA A 197 -8.72 15.44 -16.13
N ARG A 198 -9.92 15.10 -16.62
CA ARG A 198 -10.28 13.75 -17.11
C ARG A 198 -9.27 13.18 -18.10
N ASP A 199 -8.88 13.96 -19.10
CA ASP A 199 -8.02 13.52 -20.20
C ASP A 199 -6.57 14.03 -20.09
N ASP A 200 -6.18 14.53 -18.92
CA ASP A 200 -4.85 15.08 -18.71
C ASP A 200 -3.81 14.01 -18.32
N ASP A 201 -3.44 13.18 -19.29
CA ASP A 201 -2.37 12.18 -19.14
C ASP A 201 -1.01 12.80 -18.81
N THR A 202 -0.79 14.06 -19.23
CA THR A 202 0.45 14.78 -18.96
C THR A 202 0.69 14.95 -17.46
N LEU A 203 -0.34 15.29 -16.68
CA LEU A 203 -0.21 15.48 -15.23
C LEU A 203 0.27 14.19 -14.54
N THR A 204 -0.37 13.06 -14.83
CA THR A 204 -0.02 11.76 -14.25
C THR A 204 1.32 11.24 -14.76
N ASP A 205 1.68 11.51 -16.02
CA ASP A 205 2.98 11.16 -16.60
C ASP A 205 4.13 11.95 -15.97
N GLN A 206 3.93 13.25 -15.70
CA GLN A 206 4.91 14.07 -15.00
C GLN A 206 5.14 13.54 -13.59
N LEU A 207 4.07 13.23 -12.84
CA LEU A 207 4.18 12.61 -11.52
C LEU A 207 4.87 11.25 -11.59
N TRP A 208 4.55 10.42 -12.57
CA TRP A 208 5.18 9.11 -12.74
C TRP A 208 6.69 9.22 -13.01
N ARG A 209 7.12 10.18 -13.83
CA ARG A 209 8.55 10.45 -14.09
C ARG A 209 9.27 10.88 -12.82
N LEU A 210 8.68 11.83 -12.08
CA LEU A 210 9.22 12.30 -10.79
C LEU A 210 9.34 11.17 -9.76
N ARG A 211 8.32 10.30 -9.68
CA ARG A 211 8.34 9.10 -8.82
C ARG A 211 9.38 8.07 -9.26
N SER A 212 9.56 7.92 -10.58
CA SER A 212 10.55 7.01 -11.16
C SER A 212 11.97 7.45 -10.84
N ASP A 213 12.23 8.76 -10.84
CA ASP A 213 13.49 9.33 -10.36
C ASP A 213 13.67 9.04 -8.85
N GLY A 214 12.58 9.14 -8.07
CA GLY A 214 12.55 8.79 -6.65
C GLY A 214 13.01 7.37 -6.32
N ASN A 215 12.86 6.39 -7.24
CA ASN A 215 13.37 5.03 -7.04
C ASN A 215 14.90 4.97 -6.83
N TRP A 216 15.62 6.00 -7.27
CA TRP A 216 17.07 6.09 -7.14
C TRP A 216 17.50 6.93 -5.94
N ALA A 217 16.56 7.54 -5.22
CA ALA A 217 16.79 8.32 -4.00
C ALA A 217 18.00 9.27 -4.12
N TYR A 218 19.08 8.96 -3.40
CA TYR A 218 20.33 9.73 -3.35
C TYR A 218 21.15 9.71 -4.67
N ALA A 219 20.85 8.81 -5.59
CA ALA A 219 21.64 8.60 -6.82
C ALA A 219 21.11 9.34 -8.06
N HIS A 220 20.00 10.09 -7.95
CA HIS A 220 19.43 10.83 -9.08
C HIS A 220 19.17 12.30 -8.71
N PRO A 221 19.54 13.27 -9.58
CA PRO A 221 19.31 14.69 -9.30
C PRO A 221 17.82 15.03 -9.29
N VAL A 222 17.46 16.03 -8.48
CA VAL A 222 16.07 16.53 -8.41
C VAL A 222 15.74 17.31 -9.67
N ARG A 223 14.69 16.90 -10.40
CA ARG A 223 14.21 17.60 -11.61
C ARG A 223 13.29 18.77 -11.25
N HIS A 224 13.85 19.83 -10.69
CA HIS A 224 13.11 21.03 -10.26
C HIS A 224 12.16 21.55 -11.34
N ARG A 225 12.64 21.79 -12.57
CA ARG A 225 11.79 22.26 -13.68
C ARG A 225 10.61 21.34 -14.01
N LEU A 226 10.77 20.01 -13.86
CA LEU A 226 9.68 19.07 -14.10
C LEU A 226 8.66 19.12 -12.96
N ARG A 227 9.15 19.18 -11.71
CA ARG A 227 8.32 19.34 -10.52
C ARG A 227 7.53 20.65 -10.58
N ASP A 228 8.17 21.75 -10.92
CA ASP A 228 7.54 23.07 -10.92
C ASP A 228 6.41 23.11 -11.96
N ARG A 229 6.62 22.55 -13.17
CA ARG A 229 5.54 22.37 -14.17
C ARG A 229 4.41 21.46 -13.69
N PHE A 230 4.74 20.37 -12.98
CA PHE A 230 3.72 19.48 -12.40
C PHE A 230 2.91 20.21 -11.34
N THR A 231 3.56 20.96 -10.44
CA THR A 231 2.93 21.74 -9.39
C THR A 231 2.05 22.84 -9.97
N GLU A 232 2.52 23.61 -10.94
CA GLU A 232 1.74 24.65 -11.61
C GLU A 232 0.48 24.07 -12.26
N ARG A 233 0.61 22.97 -12.99
CA ARG A 233 -0.51 22.28 -13.63
C ARG A 233 -1.51 21.73 -12.60
N LEU A 234 -1.01 21.14 -11.51
CA LEU A 234 -1.85 20.66 -10.42
C LEU A 234 -2.64 21.79 -9.76
N HIS A 235 -1.96 22.90 -9.43
CA HIS A 235 -2.58 24.04 -8.74
C HIS A 235 -3.67 24.69 -9.60
N GLY A 236 -3.47 24.78 -10.92
CA GLY A 236 -4.51 25.27 -11.83
C GLY A 236 -5.82 24.47 -11.74
N TYR A 237 -5.76 23.16 -11.52
CA TYR A 237 -6.97 22.37 -11.26
C TYR A 237 -7.52 22.57 -9.85
N VAL A 238 -6.64 22.67 -8.85
CA VAL A 238 -7.05 22.81 -7.44
C VAL A 238 -7.79 24.12 -7.20
N GLU A 239 -7.34 25.22 -7.82
CA GLU A 239 -8.00 26.54 -7.75
C GLU A 239 -9.43 26.53 -8.31
N GLN A 240 -9.73 25.60 -9.23
CA GLN A 240 -11.02 25.48 -9.91
C GLN A 240 -11.76 24.20 -9.52
N ALA A 241 -11.29 23.49 -8.48
CA ALA A 241 -11.79 22.17 -8.13
C ALA A 241 -13.25 22.24 -7.65
N PRO A 242 -14.18 21.50 -8.26
CA PRO A 242 -15.57 21.45 -7.78
C PRO A 242 -15.65 20.89 -6.37
N ALA A 243 -16.63 21.35 -5.57
CA ALA A 243 -16.86 20.87 -4.19
C ALA A 243 -17.07 19.34 -4.10
N GLY A 244 -17.53 18.70 -5.18
CA GLY A 244 -17.71 17.26 -5.30
C GLY A 244 -16.42 16.42 -5.43
N THR A 245 -15.23 17.03 -5.33
CA THR A 245 -13.92 16.39 -5.54
C THR A 245 -13.06 16.41 -4.28
N LEU A 246 -12.02 15.57 -4.20
CA LEU A 246 -11.11 15.60 -3.05
C LEU A 246 -10.35 16.92 -2.92
N ALA A 247 -9.96 17.55 -4.03
CA ALA A 247 -9.35 18.88 -4.01
C ALA A 247 -10.34 19.96 -3.56
N GLY A 248 -11.62 19.86 -3.94
CA GLY A 248 -12.68 20.72 -3.44
C GLY A 248 -12.87 20.58 -1.92
N ALA A 249 -12.99 19.35 -1.42
CA ALA A 249 -13.09 19.08 0.02
C ALA A 249 -11.87 19.55 0.81
N LEU A 250 -10.67 19.48 0.23
CA LEU A 250 -9.45 20.04 0.82
C LEU A 250 -9.51 21.57 0.94
N GLY A 251 -10.09 22.25 -0.05
CA GLY A 251 -10.24 23.71 -0.06
C GLY A 251 -11.14 24.25 1.06
N GLU A 252 -12.02 23.43 1.63
CA GLU A 252 -12.90 23.79 2.75
C GLU A 252 -12.19 23.72 4.12
N ILE A 253 -10.98 23.17 4.17
CA ILE A 253 -10.26 22.94 5.42
C ILE A 253 -9.49 24.22 5.82
N ALA A 254 -10.00 24.92 6.84
CA ALA A 254 -9.27 26.01 7.49
C ALA A 254 -8.04 25.46 8.25
N GLU A 255 -6.86 26.01 7.97
CA GLU A 255 -5.58 25.58 8.56
C GLU A 255 -4.65 26.75 8.89
N PRO A 256 -3.71 26.57 9.85
CA PRO A 256 -2.67 27.55 10.13
C PRO A 256 -1.76 27.76 8.91
N ALA A 257 -1.28 28.99 8.68
CA ALA A 257 -0.46 29.39 7.53
C ALA A 257 0.82 28.54 7.27
N ALA A 258 1.25 27.71 8.21
CA ALA A 258 2.45 26.86 8.11
C ALA A 258 2.22 25.50 7.41
N VAL A 259 0.98 25.13 7.08
CA VAL A 259 0.66 23.90 6.34
C VAL A 259 0.27 24.27 4.92
N ASP A 260 0.88 23.58 3.94
CA ASP A 260 0.47 23.60 2.54
C ASP A 260 -0.48 22.39 2.32
N PRO A 261 -1.82 22.61 2.27
CA PRO A 261 -2.77 21.52 2.09
C PRO A 261 -2.67 20.94 0.67
N GLN A 262 -2.54 21.79 -0.35
CA GLN A 262 -2.49 21.37 -1.76
C GLN A 262 -1.25 20.50 -2.02
N GLY A 263 -0.14 20.78 -1.34
CA GLY A 263 1.07 19.95 -1.31
C GLY A 263 0.88 18.52 -0.78
N GLN A 264 -0.31 18.15 -0.26
CA GLN A 264 -0.66 16.76 0.06
C GLN A 264 -1.20 15.98 -1.15
N ILE A 265 -1.81 16.64 -2.15
CA ILE A 265 -2.45 15.99 -3.29
C ILE A 265 -1.48 15.10 -4.11
N PRO A 266 -0.20 15.47 -4.34
CA PRO A 266 0.74 14.57 -5.01
C PRO A 266 0.89 13.23 -4.29
N HIS A 267 0.73 13.21 -2.97
CA HIS A 267 0.74 11.99 -2.16
C HIS A 267 -0.49 11.12 -2.43
N TRP A 268 -1.68 11.73 -2.56
CA TRP A 268 -2.92 11.01 -2.86
C TRP A 268 -2.88 10.38 -4.25
N LEU A 269 -2.47 11.16 -5.25
CA LEU A 269 -2.27 10.65 -6.61
C LEU A 269 -1.25 9.50 -6.61
N PHE A 270 -0.14 9.65 -5.89
CA PHE A 270 0.82 8.55 -5.70
C PHE A 270 0.16 7.29 -5.09
N ALA A 271 -0.62 7.43 -4.03
CA ALA A 271 -1.25 6.32 -3.32
C ALA A 271 -2.31 5.58 -4.17
N PHE A 272 -3.02 6.30 -5.04
CA PHE A 272 -4.00 5.68 -5.95
C PHE A 272 -3.39 4.71 -6.98
N ASP A 273 -2.08 4.77 -7.24
CA ASP A 273 -1.41 3.76 -8.08
C ASP A 273 -1.49 2.36 -7.44
N ALA A 274 -1.26 2.27 -6.13
CA ALA A 274 -1.39 1.03 -5.38
C ALA A 274 -2.84 0.51 -5.39
N ALA A 275 -3.83 1.41 -5.30
CA ALA A 275 -5.24 1.08 -5.41
C ALA A 275 -5.61 0.51 -6.80
N GLY A 276 -5.04 1.04 -7.88
CA GLY A 276 -5.22 0.50 -9.23
C GLY A 276 -4.61 -0.89 -9.38
N MET A 277 -3.40 -1.09 -8.85
CA MET A 277 -2.72 -2.40 -8.86
C MET A 277 -3.55 -3.48 -8.15
N VAL A 278 -4.06 -3.18 -6.96
CA VAL A 278 -4.89 -4.16 -6.23
C VAL A 278 -6.20 -4.42 -6.94
N THR A 279 -6.88 -3.39 -7.47
CA THR A 279 -8.15 -3.55 -8.19
C THR A 279 -8.03 -4.52 -9.37
N ALA A 280 -6.98 -4.36 -10.20
CA ALA A 280 -6.74 -5.27 -11.33
C ALA A 280 -6.49 -6.71 -10.86
N ARG A 281 -5.72 -6.89 -9.77
CA ARG A 281 -5.46 -8.22 -9.18
C ARG A 281 -6.72 -8.83 -8.56
N THR A 282 -7.57 -8.02 -7.92
CA THR A 282 -8.83 -8.47 -7.35
C THR A 282 -9.78 -8.94 -8.45
N LEU A 283 -9.85 -8.23 -9.58
CA LEU A 283 -10.59 -8.69 -10.75
C LEU A 283 -10.03 -10.02 -11.28
N ALA A 284 -8.71 -10.17 -11.34
CA ALA A 284 -8.06 -11.41 -11.78
C ALA A 284 -8.39 -12.61 -10.89
N VAL A 285 -8.31 -12.46 -9.58
CA VAL A 285 -8.61 -13.57 -8.65
C VAL A 285 -10.10 -13.88 -8.64
N LEU A 286 -11.00 -12.88 -8.70
CA LEU A 286 -12.45 -13.13 -8.83
C LEU A 286 -12.82 -13.78 -10.18
N ALA A 287 -12.08 -13.50 -11.25
CA ALA A 287 -12.29 -14.16 -12.54
C ALA A 287 -12.00 -15.68 -12.49
N THR A 288 -11.14 -16.13 -11.56
CA THR A 288 -10.75 -17.54 -11.43
C THR A 288 -11.30 -18.25 -10.19
N HIS A 289 -12.06 -17.55 -9.34
CA HIS A 289 -12.61 -18.05 -8.08
C HIS A 289 -14.15 -17.96 -8.09
N PRO A 290 -14.87 -18.96 -8.67
CA PRO A 290 -16.31 -18.86 -8.92
C PRO A 290 -17.16 -18.67 -7.66
N GLU A 291 -16.83 -19.33 -6.56
CA GLU A 291 -17.57 -19.21 -5.29
C GLU A 291 -17.44 -17.79 -4.72
N GLN A 292 -16.22 -17.25 -4.70
CA GLN A 292 -15.93 -15.90 -4.23
C GLN A 292 -16.56 -14.86 -5.17
N ARG A 293 -16.57 -15.11 -6.49
CA ARG A 293 -17.29 -14.27 -7.46
C ARG A 293 -18.80 -14.30 -7.22
N ALA A 294 -19.40 -15.45 -6.92
CA ALA A 294 -20.82 -15.56 -6.61
C ALA A 294 -21.17 -14.77 -5.33
N ARG A 295 -20.36 -14.87 -4.28
CA ARG A 295 -20.53 -14.08 -3.04
C ARG A 295 -20.39 -12.59 -3.31
N ALA A 296 -19.40 -12.17 -4.11
CA ALA A 296 -19.27 -10.78 -4.54
C ALA A 296 -20.49 -10.28 -5.32
N ARG A 297 -21.08 -11.11 -6.19
CA ARG A 297 -22.33 -10.77 -6.88
C ARG A 297 -23.54 -10.67 -5.95
N SER A 298 -23.61 -11.53 -4.94
CA SER A 298 -24.64 -11.46 -3.90
C SER A 298 -24.53 -10.16 -3.10
N ASP A 299 -23.30 -9.75 -2.74
CA ASP A 299 -23.00 -8.49 -2.06
C ASP A 299 -23.46 -7.28 -2.91
N ILE A 300 -23.14 -7.29 -4.21
CA ILE A 300 -23.61 -6.27 -5.16
C ILE A 300 -25.14 -6.23 -5.24
N ALA A 301 -25.80 -7.39 -5.35
CA ALA A 301 -27.25 -7.47 -5.48
C ALA A 301 -27.99 -6.99 -4.22
N ALA A 302 -27.42 -7.26 -3.04
CA ALA A 302 -27.99 -6.83 -1.76
C ALA A 302 -27.86 -5.32 -1.54
N ALA A 303 -26.71 -4.74 -1.88
CA ALA A 303 -26.45 -3.31 -1.70
C ALA A 303 -27.12 -2.43 -2.77
N GLY A 304 -27.23 -2.94 -4.00
CA GLY A 304 -27.56 -2.14 -5.18
C GLY A 304 -26.41 -1.23 -5.63
N LEU A 305 -26.48 -0.76 -6.88
CA LEU A 305 -25.44 0.11 -7.48
C LEU A 305 -25.85 1.59 -7.56
N GLY A 306 -27.11 1.92 -7.24
CA GLY A 306 -27.64 3.29 -7.40
C GLY A 306 -27.34 4.22 -6.21
N THR A 307 -26.92 3.68 -5.07
CA THR A 307 -26.62 4.44 -3.85
C THR A 307 -25.30 4.00 -3.26
N PRO A 308 -24.47 4.90 -2.71
CA PRO A 308 -23.22 4.50 -2.09
C PRO A 308 -23.45 3.57 -0.90
N ALA A 309 -22.79 2.43 -0.92
CA ALA A 309 -22.88 1.43 0.14
C ALA A 309 -21.51 0.83 0.45
N PRO A 310 -21.26 0.40 1.70
CA PRO A 310 -20.10 -0.40 2.03
C PRO A 310 -20.31 -1.83 1.50
N LEU A 311 -19.79 -2.13 0.31
CA LEU A 311 -19.81 -3.50 -0.26
C LEU A 311 -18.85 -4.40 0.54
N GLU A 312 -19.29 -4.89 1.69
CA GLU A 312 -18.44 -5.50 2.72
C GLU A 312 -17.61 -6.66 2.19
N TYR A 313 -18.22 -7.55 1.40
CA TYR A 313 -17.52 -8.71 0.86
C TYR A 313 -16.54 -8.32 -0.25
N LEU A 314 -16.89 -7.38 -1.13
CA LEU A 314 -15.94 -6.84 -2.11
C LEU A 314 -14.79 -6.06 -1.46
N ARG A 315 -15.05 -5.32 -0.37
CA ARG A 315 -13.99 -4.70 0.45
C ARG A 315 -13.07 -5.78 1.03
N GLY A 316 -13.64 -6.87 1.55
CA GLY A 316 -12.90 -8.06 1.97
C GLY A 316 -12.06 -8.67 0.86
N CYS A 317 -12.57 -8.73 -0.37
CA CYS A 317 -11.82 -9.20 -1.54
C CYS A 317 -10.60 -8.32 -1.84
N VAL A 318 -10.74 -6.98 -1.75
CA VAL A 318 -9.63 -6.04 -1.95
C VAL A 318 -8.60 -6.14 -0.81
N LEU A 319 -9.05 -6.25 0.44
CA LEU A 319 -8.18 -6.45 1.60
C LEU A 319 -7.38 -7.74 1.48
N ASP A 320 -8.05 -8.84 1.13
CA ASP A 320 -7.39 -10.13 0.98
C ASP A 320 -6.44 -10.17 -0.22
N THR A 321 -6.80 -9.52 -1.34
CA THR A 321 -5.88 -9.36 -2.48
C THR A 321 -4.63 -8.57 -2.05
N THR A 322 -4.78 -7.55 -1.20
CA THR A 322 -3.65 -6.76 -0.68
C THR A 322 -2.79 -7.59 0.28
N ARG A 323 -3.39 -8.48 1.07
CA ARG A 323 -2.66 -9.46 1.91
C ARG A 323 -1.85 -10.42 1.04
N LEU A 324 -2.48 -10.99 0.02
CA LEU A 324 -1.84 -11.95 -0.88
C LEU A 324 -0.68 -11.33 -1.67
N TRP A 325 -0.88 -10.11 -2.18
CA TRP A 325 0.10 -9.40 -3.00
C TRP A 325 0.27 -7.94 -2.55
N PRO A 326 1.01 -7.69 -1.44
CA PRO A 326 1.20 -6.36 -0.89
C PRO A 326 1.76 -5.37 -1.92
N THR A 327 1.10 -4.22 -2.06
CA THR A 327 1.57 -3.13 -2.94
C THR A 327 2.75 -2.39 -2.32
N THR A 328 2.80 -2.34 -0.98
CA THR A 328 3.91 -1.86 -0.15
C THR A 328 4.52 -3.03 0.63
N PRO A 329 5.43 -3.82 0.04
CA PRO A 329 5.95 -5.03 0.66
C PRO A 329 6.93 -4.77 1.82
N ALA A 330 7.52 -3.57 1.91
CA ALA A 330 8.42 -3.17 2.98
C ALA A 330 7.90 -1.90 3.66
N ILE A 331 7.54 -1.99 4.94
CA ILE A 331 7.07 -0.86 5.75
C ILE A 331 8.19 -0.42 6.69
N LEU A 332 8.67 0.81 6.48
CA LEU A 332 9.82 1.36 7.22
C LEU A 332 9.39 2.31 8.34
N ARG A 333 10.10 2.22 9.47
CA ARG A 333 10.09 3.16 10.60
C ARG A 333 11.53 3.42 11.05
N ASP A 334 11.85 4.64 11.46
CA ASP A 334 13.12 4.92 12.15
C ASP A 334 12.83 5.08 13.64
N SER A 335 13.62 4.46 14.51
CA SER A 335 13.50 4.69 15.96
C SER A 335 14.01 6.09 16.32
N THR A 336 13.31 6.76 17.24
CA THR A 336 13.68 8.09 17.78
C THR A 336 14.35 8.01 19.14
N ALA A 337 14.32 6.83 19.76
CA ALA A 337 14.99 6.50 21.02
C ALA A 337 15.53 5.06 20.94
N ASP A 338 16.33 4.67 21.93
CA ASP A 338 16.73 3.27 22.11
C ASP A 338 15.49 2.42 22.36
N THR A 339 15.46 1.22 21.78
CA THR A 339 14.31 0.31 21.85
C THR A 339 14.74 -1.02 22.45
N THR A 340 14.04 -1.46 23.49
CA THR A 340 14.32 -2.73 24.16
C THR A 340 13.33 -3.79 23.69
N TRP A 341 13.87 -4.93 23.28
CA TRP A 341 13.13 -6.07 22.74
C TRP A 341 13.41 -7.30 23.59
N ASN A 342 12.37 -8.11 23.82
CA ASN A 342 12.47 -9.30 24.66
C ASN A 342 11.96 -10.52 23.90
N ASP A 343 12.65 -11.63 24.02
CA ASP A 343 12.18 -12.94 23.58
C ASP A 343 12.68 -14.05 24.53
N GLU A 344 12.46 -15.31 24.16
CA GLU A 344 12.85 -16.49 24.93
C GLU A 344 14.36 -16.56 25.25
N ARG A 345 15.21 -15.84 24.48
CA ARG A 345 16.67 -15.84 24.66
C ARG A 345 17.15 -14.56 25.35
N GLY A 346 16.27 -13.69 25.85
CA GLY A 346 16.60 -12.57 26.72
C GLY A 346 16.20 -11.18 26.21
N SER A 347 16.83 -10.14 26.77
CA SER A 347 16.55 -8.73 26.46
C SER A 347 17.67 -8.08 25.67
N TYR A 348 17.30 -7.27 24.68
CA TYR A 348 18.19 -6.66 23.70
C TYR A 348 17.83 -5.20 23.47
N THR A 349 18.83 -4.32 23.49
CA THR A 349 18.62 -2.90 23.18
C THR A 349 19.16 -2.59 21.78
N ILE A 350 18.29 -2.06 20.93
CA ILE A 350 18.61 -1.55 19.60
C ILE A 350 18.69 -0.01 19.67
N PRO A 351 19.83 0.58 19.28
CA PRO A 351 20.04 2.03 19.40
C PRO A 351 19.05 2.88 18.61
N ALA A 352 18.82 4.10 19.11
CA ALA A 352 18.10 5.17 18.44
C ALA A 352 18.64 5.43 17.03
N GLY A 353 17.76 5.84 16.13
CA GLY A 353 18.08 6.07 14.73
C GLY A 353 18.15 4.80 13.90
N THR A 354 17.92 3.60 14.43
CA THR A 354 17.87 2.36 13.65
C THR A 354 16.61 2.31 12.78
N GLY A 355 16.75 1.85 11.53
CA GLY A 355 15.61 1.69 10.62
C GLY A 355 15.00 0.30 10.73
N PHE A 356 13.76 0.20 11.19
CA PHE A 356 13.01 -1.04 11.29
C PHE A 356 12.23 -1.30 10.00
N VAL A 357 12.35 -2.52 9.47
CA VAL A 357 11.62 -2.98 8.28
C VAL A 357 10.69 -4.12 8.65
N VAL A 358 9.39 -3.90 8.42
CA VAL A 358 8.36 -4.94 8.41
C VAL A 358 8.18 -5.40 6.97
N LEU A 359 8.47 -6.67 6.69
CA LEU A 359 8.30 -7.29 5.39
C LEU A 359 6.90 -7.92 5.31
N ALA A 360 5.93 -7.17 4.78
CA ALA A 360 4.53 -7.57 4.75
C ALA A 360 4.30 -8.98 4.16
N PRO A 361 4.93 -9.40 3.04
CA PRO A 361 4.75 -10.76 2.52
C PRO A 361 5.10 -11.85 3.54
N ALA A 362 6.13 -11.65 4.36
CA ALA A 362 6.55 -12.65 5.36
C ALA A 362 5.49 -12.90 6.42
N PHE A 363 4.71 -11.88 6.78
CA PHE A 363 3.64 -11.99 7.79
C PHE A 363 2.28 -12.32 7.18
N HIS A 364 2.00 -11.82 5.97
CA HIS A 364 0.71 -12.00 5.29
C HIS A 364 0.56 -13.38 4.65
N ARG A 365 1.69 -14.09 4.48
CA ARG A 365 1.82 -15.40 3.83
C ARG A 365 2.56 -16.42 4.71
N ASP A 366 2.62 -16.20 6.02
CA ASP A 366 3.25 -17.14 6.95
C ASP A 366 2.36 -18.38 7.12
N SER A 367 2.70 -19.48 6.44
CA SER A 367 1.93 -20.73 6.51
C SER A 367 2.07 -21.47 7.83
N GLU A 368 3.02 -21.09 8.68
CA GLU A 368 3.14 -21.68 10.03
C GLU A 368 2.06 -21.13 10.96
N THR A 369 1.61 -19.89 10.72
CA THR A 369 0.67 -19.17 11.61
C THR A 369 -0.69 -18.91 10.98
N LEU A 370 -0.79 -18.89 9.64
CA LEU A 370 -2.03 -18.59 8.92
C LEU A 370 -2.55 -19.81 8.16
N PRO A 371 -3.69 -20.41 8.55
CA PRO A 371 -4.27 -21.55 7.82
C PRO A 371 -4.71 -21.17 6.39
N PHE A 372 -4.94 -19.88 6.15
CA PHE A 372 -5.32 -19.31 4.85
C PHE A 372 -4.16 -18.60 4.14
N ALA A 373 -2.90 -18.74 4.60
CA ALA A 373 -1.72 -18.03 4.08
C ALA A 373 -1.74 -17.96 2.55
N ASN A 374 -1.95 -19.11 1.92
CA ASN A 374 -1.82 -19.28 0.48
C ASN A 374 -3.13 -19.34 -0.31
N ARG A 375 -4.29 -19.07 0.30
CA ARG A 375 -5.60 -19.09 -0.38
C ARG A 375 -6.23 -17.71 -0.41
N PHE A 376 -7.12 -17.46 -1.38
CA PHE A 376 -7.97 -16.27 -1.39
C PHE A 376 -9.15 -16.48 -0.44
N ALA A 377 -9.16 -15.73 0.66
CA ALA A 377 -10.08 -15.88 1.79
C ALA A 377 -10.71 -14.54 2.20
N PRO A 378 -11.54 -13.89 1.36
CA PRO A 378 -12.20 -12.63 1.71
C PRO A 378 -13.01 -12.70 3.01
N GLU A 379 -13.57 -13.86 3.34
CA GLU A 379 -14.39 -14.09 4.53
C GLU A 379 -13.71 -13.70 5.85
N ILE A 380 -12.39 -13.84 5.95
CA ILE A 380 -11.68 -13.51 7.19
C ILE A 380 -11.82 -12.04 7.58
N TRP A 381 -12.07 -11.17 6.59
CA TRP A 381 -12.24 -9.72 6.78
C TRP A 381 -13.68 -9.35 7.12
N VAL A 382 -14.64 -10.20 6.74
CA VAL A 382 -16.07 -9.98 6.98
C VAL A 382 -16.47 -10.56 8.33
N ASP A 383 -15.97 -11.75 8.65
CA ASP A 383 -16.32 -12.50 9.86
C ASP A 383 -15.43 -12.12 11.07
N GLY A 384 -14.52 -11.16 10.91
CA GLY A 384 -13.63 -10.66 11.95
C GLY A 384 -12.45 -11.57 12.30
N GLU A 385 -12.25 -12.69 11.60
CA GLU A 385 -11.11 -13.60 11.83
C GLU A 385 -9.75 -12.90 11.63
N ALA A 386 -9.66 -11.95 10.69
CA ALA A 386 -8.46 -11.17 10.42
C ALA A 386 -7.94 -10.41 11.65
N ASP A 387 -8.83 -9.97 12.55
CA ASP A 387 -8.46 -9.20 13.75
C ASP A 387 -7.66 -10.03 14.76
N ARG A 388 -7.70 -11.36 14.66
CA ARG A 388 -6.87 -12.27 15.45
C ARG A 388 -5.40 -12.27 15.02
N TYR A 389 -5.09 -11.66 13.87
CA TYR A 389 -3.76 -11.65 13.27
C TYR A 389 -3.25 -10.21 13.09
N PRO A 390 -2.72 -9.57 14.15
CA PRO A 390 -2.36 -8.14 14.13
C PRO A 390 -1.26 -7.78 13.12
N ALA A 391 -0.49 -8.76 12.64
CA ALA A 391 0.51 -8.57 11.59
C ALA A 391 -0.09 -8.52 10.16
N LEU A 392 -1.39 -8.78 10.00
CA LEU A 392 -2.13 -8.51 8.76
C LEU A 392 -2.41 -7.01 8.62
N VAL A 393 -1.47 -6.30 8.00
CA VAL A 393 -1.45 -4.84 7.89
C VAL A 393 -1.56 -4.32 6.44
N PRO A 394 -2.60 -4.67 5.66
CA PRO A 394 -2.73 -4.32 4.23
C PRO A 394 -2.71 -2.79 3.98
N PHE A 395 -3.11 -1.99 4.97
CA PHE A 395 -3.09 -0.53 4.92
C PHE A 395 -2.13 0.10 5.95
N SER A 396 -1.18 -0.69 6.47
CA SER A 396 -0.43 -0.37 7.70
C SER A 396 -1.38 -0.12 8.90
N VAL A 397 -0.84 0.23 10.06
CA VAL A 397 -1.60 0.51 11.29
C VAL A 397 -0.94 1.62 12.10
N GLY A 398 -1.61 2.08 13.16
CA GLY A 398 -1.08 3.09 14.09
C GLY A 398 -1.01 4.50 13.49
N PRO A 399 -0.17 5.40 14.05
CA PRO A 399 -0.06 6.82 13.66
C PRO A 399 0.35 7.08 12.20
N ALA A 400 0.73 6.03 11.47
CA ALA A 400 1.09 6.08 10.06
C ALA A 400 0.32 5.07 9.22
N GLY A 401 -0.79 4.52 9.74
CA GLY A 401 -1.79 3.81 8.95
C GLY A 401 -2.37 4.69 7.85
N CYS A 402 -2.84 4.09 6.76
CA CYS A 402 -3.37 4.82 5.61
C CYS A 402 -4.60 5.67 6.01
N PRO A 403 -4.56 7.01 5.90
CA PRO A 403 -5.73 7.83 6.19
C PRO A 403 -6.85 7.62 5.16
N GLY A 404 -6.52 7.24 3.92
CA GLY A 404 -7.48 6.98 2.86
C GLY A 404 -8.01 5.55 2.80
N ARG A 405 -7.88 4.73 3.86
CA ARG A 405 -8.28 3.30 3.81
C ARG A 405 -9.72 3.13 3.33
N ASN A 406 -10.67 3.79 3.97
CA ASN A 406 -12.09 3.62 3.66
C ASN A 406 -12.45 4.22 2.29
N LEU A 407 -11.84 5.35 1.92
CA LEU A 407 -11.96 5.94 0.59
C LEU A 407 -11.46 4.99 -0.51
N VAL A 408 -10.25 4.42 -0.36
CA VAL A 408 -9.68 3.48 -1.33
C VAL A 408 -10.55 2.24 -1.44
N LEU A 409 -11.00 1.69 -0.30
CA LEU A 409 -11.89 0.53 -0.29
C LEU A 409 -13.19 0.84 -1.01
N PHE A 410 -13.81 2.00 -0.78
CA PHE A 410 -15.00 2.44 -1.49
C PHE A 410 -14.76 2.56 -3.01
N VAL A 411 -13.71 3.27 -3.44
CA VAL A 411 -13.43 3.48 -4.87
C VAL A 411 -13.18 2.16 -5.59
N THR A 412 -12.34 1.29 -5.01
CA THR A 412 -11.95 0.02 -5.61
C THR A 412 -13.11 -0.99 -5.61
N SER A 413 -13.85 -1.14 -4.50
CA SER A 413 -14.99 -2.05 -4.42
C SER A 413 -16.12 -1.62 -5.34
N THR A 414 -16.40 -0.31 -5.43
CA THR A 414 -17.46 0.23 -6.30
C THR A 414 -17.11 0.05 -7.77
N LEU A 415 -15.86 0.31 -8.18
CA LEU A 415 -15.42 0.05 -9.54
C LEU A 415 -15.55 -1.44 -9.89
N LEU A 416 -15.08 -2.34 -9.00
CA LEU A 416 -15.24 -3.78 -9.19
C LEU A 416 -16.70 -4.18 -9.29
N ALA A 417 -17.58 -3.60 -8.49
CA ALA A 417 -19.02 -3.88 -8.52
C ALA A 417 -19.64 -3.55 -9.88
N HIS A 418 -19.38 -2.35 -10.43
CA HIS A 418 -19.86 -1.99 -11.76
C HIS A 418 -19.27 -2.86 -12.87
N LEU A 419 -17.99 -3.23 -12.78
CA LEU A 419 -17.39 -4.15 -13.75
C LEU A 419 -18.06 -5.54 -13.69
N LEU A 420 -18.15 -6.15 -12.51
CA LEU A 420 -18.68 -7.51 -12.31
C LEU A 420 -20.18 -7.65 -12.57
N ALA A 421 -20.95 -6.58 -12.36
CA ALA A 421 -22.36 -6.51 -12.75
C ALA A 421 -22.50 -6.25 -14.26
N GLY A 422 -21.57 -5.51 -14.84
CA GLY A 422 -21.64 -5.06 -16.21
C GLY A 422 -21.16 -6.08 -17.23
N ALA A 423 -20.27 -7.03 -16.91
CA ALA A 423 -19.78 -8.04 -17.84
C ALA A 423 -19.20 -9.28 -17.15
N GLU A 424 -18.97 -10.34 -17.94
CA GLU A 424 -18.21 -11.52 -17.53
C GLU A 424 -16.74 -11.42 -17.93
N PHE A 425 -15.85 -11.61 -16.96
CA PHE A 425 -14.40 -11.57 -17.17
C PHE A 425 -13.79 -12.96 -17.07
N THR A 426 -13.07 -13.37 -18.10
CA THR A 426 -12.25 -14.58 -18.10
C THR A 426 -10.78 -14.20 -18.19
N LEU A 427 -9.98 -14.61 -17.20
CA LEU A 427 -8.54 -14.33 -17.19
C LEU A 427 -7.83 -15.13 -18.30
N THR A 428 -7.17 -14.43 -19.23
CA THR A 428 -6.45 -15.00 -20.38
C THR A 428 -4.92 -14.87 -20.25
N SER A 429 -4.42 -14.13 -19.26
CA SER A 429 -2.99 -14.05 -18.97
C SER A 429 -2.36 -15.41 -18.62
N ARG A 430 -1.03 -15.48 -18.76
CA ARG A 430 -0.25 -16.73 -18.57
C ARG A 430 -0.41 -17.34 -17.18
N LEU A 431 -0.23 -16.53 -16.13
CA LEU A 431 -0.41 -16.98 -14.75
C LEU A 431 -1.88 -16.83 -14.38
N LYS A 432 -2.52 -17.92 -13.97
CA LYS A 432 -3.92 -17.95 -13.53
C LYS A 432 -3.98 -18.44 -12.08
N PRO A 433 -4.39 -17.60 -11.12
CA PRO A 433 -4.67 -18.05 -9.76
C PRO A 433 -5.69 -19.21 -9.78
N ASP A 434 -5.39 -20.31 -9.10
CA ASP A 434 -6.23 -21.52 -9.08
C ASP A 434 -6.74 -21.74 -7.65
N PRO A 435 -8.06 -21.76 -7.40
CA PRO A 435 -8.61 -21.99 -6.06
C PRO A 435 -8.23 -23.36 -5.47
N ALA A 436 -7.86 -24.34 -6.30
CA ALA A 436 -7.47 -25.68 -5.85
C ALA A 436 -5.99 -25.81 -5.46
N ARG A 437 -5.19 -24.73 -5.58
CA ARG A 437 -3.75 -24.76 -5.33
C ARG A 437 -3.31 -23.56 -4.48
N PRO A 438 -2.16 -23.65 -3.79
CA PRO A 438 -1.53 -22.48 -3.19
C PRO A 438 -1.34 -21.37 -4.22
N LEU A 439 -1.88 -20.19 -3.96
CA LEU A 439 -1.79 -19.04 -4.85
C LEU A 439 -0.35 -18.56 -4.98
N PRO A 440 0.05 -18.04 -6.15
CA PRO A 440 1.40 -17.55 -6.40
C PRO A 440 1.78 -16.46 -5.39
N ALA A 441 3.02 -16.46 -4.92
CA ALA A 441 3.53 -15.44 -4.01
C ALA A 441 3.69 -14.08 -4.72
N THR A 442 3.95 -14.09 -6.03
CA THR A 442 4.07 -12.87 -6.84
C THR A 442 3.09 -12.91 -8.02
N LEU A 443 2.28 -11.86 -8.16
CA LEU A 443 1.35 -11.66 -9.28
C LEU A 443 1.61 -10.31 -9.97
N ASN A 444 1.98 -10.34 -11.24
CA ASN A 444 2.28 -9.17 -12.04
C ASN A 444 0.99 -8.53 -12.59
N ASN A 445 0.59 -7.39 -12.02
CA ASN A 445 -0.59 -6.65 -12.47
C ASN A 445 -0.45 -6.07 -13.89
N PHE A 446 0.77 -5.88 -14.41
CA PHE A 446 1.00 -5.30 -15.74
C PHE A 446 0.84 -6.30 -16.89
N GLY A 447 0.72 -7.60 -16.59
CA GLY A 447 0.55 -8.66 -17.58
C GLY A 447 -0.82 -9.33 -17.51
N LEU A 448 -1.77 -8.73 -16.78
CA LEU A 448 -3.14 -9.23 -16.69
C LEU A 448 -3.90 -8.91 -17.97
N GLU A 449 -4.55 -9.92 -18.50
CA GLU A 449 -5.34 -9.86 -19.74
C GLU A 449 -6.64 -10.61 -19.48
N PHE A 450 -7.75 -10.04 -19.95
CA PHE A 450 -9.08 -10.62 -19.77
C PHE A 450 -9.80 -10.70 -21.10
N ALA A 451 -10.52 -11.80 -21.36
CA ALA A 451 -11.61 -11.80 -22.31
C ALA A 451 -12.87 -11.26 -21.61
N VAL A 452 -13.64 -10.43 -22.32
CA VAL A 452 -14.86 -9.79 -21.80
C VAL A 452 -16.05 -10.24 -22.63
N ARG A 453 -17.11 -10.71 -21.97
CA ARG A 453 -18.37 -11.13 -22.61
C ARG A 453 -19.56 -10.39 -22.00
#